data_AF-A0A369B4E8-F1
#
_entry.id   AF-A0A369B4E8-F1
#
_cell.length_a   1.000
_cell.length_b   1.000
_cell.length_c   1.000
_cell.angle_alpha   90.00
_cell.angle_beta   90.00
_cell.angle_gamma   90.00
#
_symmetry.space_group_name_H-M   'P 1'
#
loop_
_entity.id
_entity.type
_entity.pdbx_description
1 polymer ?
#
loop_
_entity_poly.entity_id
_entity_poly.type
_entity_poly.pdbx_seq_one_letter_code
_entity_poly.pdbx_strand_id
1 'polypeptide(L)'
;MEYCRWCDDMTSEEEWEDIIENHSINYKSYYNEEYQRISLLDEADKEVQLRQLVRVMKEMNILEEMEKQRNKNEIKKQLKSEGVVCKECQYTSGELKKKWEQKFLSHMTEKQKEECYLDEYLWNAFTRGSMKDYLEGDDAKKAFDDEEKDKVYIFWQLEEQVYYLATNNKLSSKHLRLEMGRDIYIVDSDFTWTFLYKHCDKRPIWYKINRQGIHN
;
A
#
# COMPACT_ATOMS: atom_id res chain seq x y z
N MET A 1 6.64 -21.61 -17.36
CA MET A 1 7.92 -21.12 -16.83
C MET A 1 8.47 -20.14 -17.85
N GLU A 2 8.06 -18.87 -17.73
CA GLU A 2 8.78 -17.71 -18.23
C GLU A 2 8.76 -16.74 -17.05
N TYR A 3 9.92 -16.56 -16.43
CA TYR A 3 10.06 -15.53 -15.41
C TYR A 3 10.09 -14.21 -16.16
N CYS A 4 9.18 -13.28 -15.84
CA CYS A 4 9.37 -11.88 -16.18
C CYS A 4 10.71 -11.45 -15.58
N ARG A 5 11.73 -11.37 -16.43
CA ARG A 5 12.96 -10.65 -16.12
C ARG A 5 12.53 -9.23 -15.83
N TRP A 6 13.06 -8.69 -14.72
CA TRP A 6 13.17 -7.25 -14.58
C TRP A 6 13.80 -6.71 -15.87
N CYS A 7 13.01 -5.98 -16.63
CA CYS A 7 13.49 -5.19 -17.74
C CYS A 7 13.61 -3.77 -17.20
N ASP A 8 14.83 -3.28 -17.05
CA ASP A 8 15.12 -1.88 -16.72
C ASP A 8 14.56 -0.91 -17.80
N ASP A 9 14.04 -1.46 -18.91
CA ASP A 9 13.47 -0.77 -20.07
C ASP A 9 11.93 -0.69 -20.07
N MET A 10 11.23 -1.03 -18.98
CA MET A 10 9.78 -0.85 -18.92
C MET A 10 9.45 0.65 -18.78
N THR A 11 9.11 1.28 -19.91
CA THR A 11 9.06 2.74 -20.04
C THR A 11 7.72 3.40 -19.72
N SER A 12 6.61 2.64 -19.61
CA SER A 12 5.28 3.23 -19.44
C SER A 12 4.53 2.69 -18.22
N GLU A 13 3.75 3.55 -17.56
CA GLU A 13 2.92 3.16 -16.41
C GLU A 13 1.79 2.19 -16.78
N GLU A 14 1.32 2.27 -18.03
CA GLU A 14 0.22 1.47 -18.58
C GLU A 14 0.61 -0.01 -18.74
N GLU A 15 1.84 -0.29 -19.21
CA GLU A 15 2.38 -1.66 -19.31
C GLU A 15 2.59 -2.32 -17.93
N TRP A 16 2.87 -1.51 -16.90
CA TRP A 16 3.00 -2.00 -15.52
C TRP A 16 1.64 -2.26 -14.86
N GLU A 17 0.65 -1.38 -15.07
CA GLU A 17 -0.71 -1.59 -14.54
C GLU A 17 -1.35 -2.84 -15.14
N ASP A 18 -1.17 -3.08 -16.45
CA ASP A 18 -1.59 -4.31 -17.11
C ASP A 18 -0.87 -5.55 -16.53
N ILE A 19 0.42 -5.45 -16.20
CA ILE A 19 1.15 -6.56 -15.55
C ILE A 19 0.68 -6.78 -14.11
N ILE A 20 0.46 -5.75 -13.30
CA ILE A 20 -0.06 -5.92 -11.93
C ILE A 20 -1.49 -6.47 -11.95
N GLU A 21 -2.32 -6.06 -12.90
CA GLU A 21 -3.69 -6.57 -13.06
C GLU A 21 -3.71 -8.01 -13.60
N ASN A 22 -2.83 -8.36 -14.55
CA ASN A 22 -2.77 -9.68 -15.16
C ASN A 22 -1.88 -10.69 -14.38
N HIS A 23 -0.93 -10.23 -13.56
CA HIS A 23 -0.03 -11.05 -12.73
C HIS A 23 -0.37 -11.02 -11.24
N SER A 24 -1.38 -10.24 -10.84
CA SER A 24 -2.26 -10.61 -9.73
C SER A 24 -3.01 -11.86 -10.15
N ILE A 25 -2.31 -13.00 -10.28
CA ILE A 25 -2.95 -14.26 -10.59
C ILE A 25 -3.96 -14.46 -9.46
N ASN A 26 -5.24 -14.42 -9.81
CA ASN A 26 -6.32 -14.65 -8.87
C ASN A 26 -6.32 -16.15 -8.55
N TYR A 27 -5.28 -16.61 -7.85
CA TYR A 27 -5.12 -18.01 -7.49
C TYR A 27 -6.35 -18.47 -6.70
N LYS A 28 -7.02 -17.56 -5.98
CA LYS A 28 -8.33 -17.78 -5.37
C LYS A 28 -9.40 -18.25 -6.36
N SER A 29 -9.49 -17.70 -7.57
CA SER A 29 -10.45 -18.18 -8.58
C SER A 29 -10.10 -19.57 -9.07
N TYR A 30 -8.82 -19.84 -9.36
CA TYR A 30 -8.34 -21.15 -9.78
C TYR A 30 -8.55 -22.22 -8.71
N TYR A 31 -8.26 -21.91 -7.44
CA TYR A 31 -8.54 -22.84 -6.33
C TYR A 31 -10.04 -23.10 -6.21
N ASN A 32 -10.88 -22.07 -6.31
CA ASN A 32 -12.33 -22.25 -6.22
C ASN A 32 -12.85 -23.18 -7.32
N GLU A 33 -12.45 -22.97 -8.58
CA GLU A 33 -12.83 -23.84 -9.69
C GLU A 33 -12.35 -25.29 -9.49
N GLU A 34 -11.11 -25.45 -9.02
CA GLU A 34 -10.53 -26.77 -8.78
C GLU A 34 -11.17 -27.48 -7.58
N TYR A 35 -11.51 -26.75 -6.51
CA TYR A 35 -12.31 -27.26 -5.39
C TYR A 35 -13.69 -27.75 -5.87
N GLN A 36 -14.34 -27.01 -6.76
CA GLN A 36 -15.62 -27.44 -7.35
C GLN A 36 -15.44 -28.69 -8.20
N ARG A 37 -14.41 -28.77 -9.05
CA ARG A 37 -14.09 -29.97 -9.84
C ARG A 37 -13.85 -31.20 -8.95
N ILE A 38 -13.04 -31.04 -7.91
CA ILE A 38 -12.70 -32.11 -6.96
C ILE A 38 -13.93 -32.57 -6.17
N SER A 39 -14.88 -31.67 -5.88
CA SER A 39 -16.11 -32.03 -5.16
C SER A 39 -17.01 -33.03 -5.90
N LEU A 40 -16.83 -33.16 -7.22
CA LEU A 40 -17.59 -34.07 -8.09
C LEU A 40 -16.96 -35.46 -8.21
N LEU A 41 -15.77 -35.67 -7.64
CA LEU A 41 -15.07 -36.96 -7.67
C LEU A 41 -15.61 -37.93 -6.62
N ASP A 42 -15.33 -39.22 -6.79
CA ASP A 42 -15.54 -40.19 -5.72
C ASP A 42 -14.60 -39.92 -4.53
N GLU A 43 -14.95 -40.45 -3.35
CA GLU A 43 -14.25 -40.12 -2.11
C GLU A 43 -12.76 -40.52 -2.11
N ALA A 44 -12.38 -41.59 -2.82
CA ALA A 44 -10.99 -42.02 -2.87
C ALA A 44 -10.15 -41.05 -3.72
N ASP A 45 -10.64 -40.68 -4.91
CA ASP A 45 -9.96 -39.75 -5.80
C ASP A 45 -9.98 -38.31 -5.26
N LYS A 46 -11.08 -37.92 -4.62
CA LYS A 46 -11.24 -36.63 -3.95
C LYS A 46 -10.20 -36.42 -2.86
N GLU A 47 -9.96 -37.41 -2.00
CA GLU A 47 -8.96 -37.30 -0.94
C GLU A 47 -7.53 -37.13 -1.51
N VAL A 48 -7.21 -37.85 -2.58
CA VAL A 48 -5.92 -37.72 -3.27
C VAL A 48 -5.75 -36.34 -3.90
N GLN A 49 -6.76 -35.87 -4.64
CA GLN A 49 -6.71 -34.59 -5.34
C GLN A 49 -6.71 -33.40 -4.38
N LEU A 50 -7.49 -33.44 -3.29
CA LEU A 50 -7.45 -32.41 -2.25
C LEU A 50 -6.07 -32.29 -1.60
N ARG A 51 -5.39 -33.41 -1.33
CA ARG A 51 -4.02 -33.39 -0.78
C ARG A 51 -3.03 -32.74 -1.74
N GLN A 52 -3.16 -33.02 -3.04
CA GLN A 52 -2.33 -32.41 -4.08
C GLN A 52 -2.60 -30.90 -4.18
N LEU A 53 -3.88 -30.49 -4.20
CA LEU A 53 -4.27 -29.08 -4.24
C LEU A 53 -3.71 -28.30 -3.04
N VAL A 54 -3.88 -28.81 -1.82
CA VAL A 54 -3.34 -28.17 -0.61
C VAL A 54 -1.81 -28.06 -0.66
N ARG A 55 -1.11 -29.04 -1.23
CA ARG A 55 0.34 -28.98 -1.40
C ARG A 55 0.73 -27.85 -2.36
N VAL A 56 0.08 -27.78 -3.52
CA VAL A 56 0.31 -26.73 -4.52
C VAL A 56 0.03 -25.34 -3.92
N MET A 57 -1.08 -25.18 -3.20
CA MET A 57 -1.41 -23.93 -2.50
C MET A 57 -0.31 -23.49 -1.53
N LYS A 58 0.28 -24.42 -0.78
CA LYS A 58 1.39 -24.11 0.14
C LYS A 58 2.64 -23.66 -0.61
N GLU A 59 3.01 -24.37 -1.68
CA GLU A 59 4.17 -24.02 -2.50
C GLU A 59 3.99 -22.64 -3.16
N MET A 60 2.78 -22.32 -3.61
CA MET A 60 2.45 -21.01 -4.20
C MET A 60 2.51 -19.87 -3.19
N ASN A 61 1.97 -20.05 -1.98
CA ASN A 61 2.10 -19.05 -0.92
C ASN A 61 3.56 -18.76 -0.56
N ILE A 62 4.43 -19.79 -0.59
CA ILE A 62 5.87 -19.60 -0.37
C ILE A 62 6.48 -18.76 -1.50
N LEU A 63 6.14 -19.05 -2.76
CA LEU A 63 6.64 -18.31 -3.91
C LEU A 63 6.20 -16.83 -3.88
N GLU A 64 4.93 -16.56 -3.55
CA GLU A 64 4.41 -15.20 -3.40
C GLU A 64 5.19 -14.43 -2.31
N GLU A 65 5.47 -15.07 -1.19
CA GLU A 65 6.25 -14.42 -0.12
C GLU A 65 7.70 -14.17 -0.56
N MET A 66 8.32 -15.14 -1.25
CA MET A 66 9.67 -14.96 -1.79
C MET A 66 9.76 -13.81 -2.80
N GLU A 67 8.76 -13.68 -3.68
CA GLU A 67 8.66 -12.59 -4.64
C GLU A 67 8.50 -11.24 -3.94
N LYS A 68 7.60 -11.14 -2.95
CA LYS A 68 7.45 -9.94 -2.11
C LYS A 68 8.76 -9.54 -1.46
N GLN A 69 9.49 -10.49 -0.88
CA GLN A 69 10.79 -10.22 -0.26
C GLN A 69 11.84 -9.77 -1.27
N ARG A 70 11.89 -10.38 -2.46
CA ARG A 70 12.82 -9.98 -3.52
C ARG A 70 12.56 -8.54 -3.97
N ASN A 71 11.30 -8.22 -4.25
CA ASN A 71 10.84 -6.90 -4.68
C ASN A 71 11.14 -5.82 -3.63
N LYS A 72 10.87 -6.12 -2.35
CA LYS A 72 11.23 -5.25 -1.22
C LYS A 72 12.73 -4.94 -1.18
N ASN A 73 13.56 -5.94 -1.43
CA ASN A 73 15.02 -5.77 -1.46
C ASN A 73 15.49 -4.93 -2.66
N GLU A 74 14.85 -5.08 -3.82
CA GLU A 74 15.14 -4.29 -5.02
C GLU A 74 14.79 -2.81 -4.81
N ILE A 75 13.59 -2.48 -4.30
CA ILE A 75 13.22 -1.09 -3.95
C ILE A 75 14.20 -0.51 -2.94
N LYS A 76 14.53 -1.27 -1.90
CA LYS A 76 15.47 -0.80 -0.87
C LYS A 76 16.84 -0.49 -1.48
N LYS A 77 17.32 -1.30 -2.43
CA LYS A 77 18.57 -1.06 -3.16
C LYS A 77 18.47 0.18 -4.03
N GLN A 78 17.36 0.36 -4.76
CA GLN A 78 17.12 1.54 -5.58
C GLN A 78 17.09 2.83 -4.75
N LEU A 79 16.25 2.89 -3.71
CA LEU A 79 16.16 4.04 -2.80
C LEU A 79 17.53 4.40 -2.22
N LYS A 80 18.31 3.40 -1.79
CA LYS A 80 19.67 3.62 -1.30
C LYS A 80 20.59 4.18 -2.37
N SER A 81 20.49 3.71 -3.61
CA SER A 81 21.30 4.22 -4.73
C SER A 81 20.95 5.66 -5.11
N GLU A 82 19.69 6.07 -4.90
CA GLU A 82 19.20 7.43 -5.11
C GLU A 82 19.52 8.37 -3.92
N GLY A 83 20.17 7.85 -2.86
CA GLY A 83 20.59 8.64 -1.70
C GLY A 83 19.54 8.75 -0.59
N VAL A 84 18.47 7.94 -0.64
CA VAL A 84 17.49 7.84 0.44
C VAL A 84 18.09 7.03 1.58
N VAL A 85 17.98 7.54 2.80
CA VAL A 85 18.53 6.92 4.01
C VAL A 85 17.42 6.58 4.98
N CYS A 86 17.32 5.30 5.35
CA CYS A 86 16.46 4.86 6.45
C CYS A 86 17.13 5.17 7.78
N LYS A 87 16.43 5.86 8.66
CA LYS A 87 16.86 6.23 10.01
C LYS A 87 16.04 5.50 11.05
N GLU A 88 16.52 5.50 12.29
CA GLU A 88 15.74 5.03 13.43
C GLU A 88 14.48 5.90 13.60
N CYS A 89 13.33 5.25 13.77
CA CYS A 89 12.07 5.94 13.98
C CYS A 89 11.83 6.08 15.48
N GLN A 90 11.60 7.30 15.95
CA GLN A 90 11.29 7.60 17.34
C GLN A 90 9.83 7.31 17.73
N TYR A 91 8.99 6.95 16.75
CA TYR A 91 7.56 6.71 16.95
C TYR A 91 7.20 5.28 16.59
N THR A 92 6.27 4.72 17.34
CA THR A 92 5.56 3.48 17.00
C THR A 92 4.47 3.72 15.96
N SER A 93 3.97 2.65 15.33
CA SER A 93 2.83 2.73 14.40
C SER A 93 1.60 3.36 15.06
N GLY A 94 1.28 2.96 16.30
CA GLY A 94 0.17 3.53 17.06
C GLY A 94 0.31 5.03 17.34
N GLU A 95 1.52 5.51 17.65
CA GLU A 95 1.77 6.96 17.84
C GLU A 95 1.64 7.75 16.54
N LEU A 96 2.14 7.20 15.42
CA LEU A 96 1.99 7.82 14.10
C LEU A 96 0.52 7.91 13.70
N LYS A 97 -0.29 6.86 13.90
CA LYS A 97 -1.74 6.87 13.62
C LYS A 97 -2.47 7.92 14.44
N LYS A 98 -2.18 8.02 15.75
CA LYS A 98 -2.75 9.05 16.62
C LYS A 98 -2.36 10.47 16.18
N LYS A 99 -1.08 10.68 15.82
CA LYS A 99 -0.62 11.98 15.30
C LYS A 99 -1.28 12.33 13.97
N TRP A 100 -1.41 11.35 13.08
CA TRP A 100 -2.08 11.47 11.80
C TRP A 100 -3.52 11.95 12.01
N GLU A 101 -4.29 11.24 12.85
CA GLU A 101 -5.66 11.61 13.19
C GLU A 101 -5.73 13.03 13.78
N GLN A 102 -4.89 13.32 14.78
CA GLN A 102 -4.87 14.63 15.45
C GLN A 102 -4.56 15.79 14.50
N LYS A 103 -3.77 15.57 13.44
CA LYS A 103 -3.31 16.62 12.53
C LYS A 103 -4.25 16.80 11.35
N PHE A 104 -4.63 15.72 10.68
CA PHE A 104 -5.44 15.81 9.48
C PHE A 104 -6.94 15.87 9.80
N LEU A 105 -7.38 15.30 10.92
CA LEU A 105 -8.80 15.20 11.30
C LEU A 105 -9.14 16.05 12.52
N SER A 106 -8.35 17.08 12.83
CA SER A 106 -8.57 17.96 13.99
C SER A 106 -9.92 18.69 13.96
N HIS A 107 -10.52 18.82 12.77
CA HIS A 107 -11.82 19.46 12.55
C HIS A 107 -13.01 18.48 12.68
N MET A 108 -12.76 17.16 12.75
CA MET A 108 -13.80 16.16 12.92
C MET A 108 -14.10 15.95 14.41
N THR A 109 -15.39 15.94 14.75
CA THR A 109 -15.86 15.55 16.08
C THR A 109 -15.70 14.04 16.30
N GLU A 110 -15.59 13.60 17.56
CA GLU A 110 -15.52 12.16 17.88
C GLU A 110 -16.67 11.36 17.28
N LYS A 111 -17.90 11.91 17.32
CA LYS A 111 -19.07 11.27 16.68
C LYS A 111 -18.88 11.06 15.18
N GLN A 112 -18.32 12.04 14.46
CA GLN A 112 -18.05 11.90 13.02
C GLN A 112 -16.97 10.86 12.74
N LYS A 113 -15.99 10.72 13.64
CA LYS A 113 -14.94 9.70 13.52
C LYS A 113 -15.49 8.29 13.78
N GLU A 114 -16.37 8.14 14.77
CA GLU A 114 -17.09 6.89 15.04
C GLU A 114 -18.00 6.50 13.85
N GLU A 115 -18.79 7.44 13.33
CA GLU A 115 -19.70 7.20 12.21
C GLU A 115 -18.96 6.80 10.92
N CYS A 116 -17.70 7.21 10.76
CA CYS A 116 -16.88 6.79 9.64
C CYS A 116 -15.99 5.56 9.91
N TYR A 117 -16.08 4.91 11.08
CA TYR A 117 -15.28 3.72 11.43
C TYR A 117 -13.77 4.00 11.34
N LEU A 118 -13.33 5.14 11.90
CA LEU A 118 -11.93 5.58 11.85
C LEU A 118 -10.99 4.67 12.66
N ASP A 119 -11.53 4.03 13.71
CA ASP A 119 -10.83 3.05 14.54
C ASP A 119 -10.43 1.79 13.77
N GLU A 120 -11.18 1.45 12.72
CA GLU A 120 -10.84 0.35 11.81
C GLU A 120 -9.82 0.78 10.74
N TYR A 121 -10.12 1.87 10.01
CA TYR A 121 -9.30 2.34 8.88
C TYR A 121 -9.23 3.86 8.80
N LEU A 122 -8.02 4.45 8.86
CA LEU A 122 -7.84 5.91 8.81
C LEU A 122 -8.30 6.51 7.47
N TRP A 123 -8.12 5.78 6.36
CA TRP A 123 -8.56 6.21 5.04
C TRP A 123 -10.09 6.38 4.95
N ASN A 124 -10.87 5.83 5.88
CA ASN A 124 -12.32 6.07 5.94
C ASN A 124 -12.67 7.55 6.10
N ALA A 125 -11.76 8.37 6.63
CA ALA A 125 -11.96 9.82 6.70
C ALA A 125 -12.20 10.47 5.32
N PHE A 126 -11.65 9.89 4.25
CA PHE A 126 -11.79 10.39 2.87
C PHE A 126 -12.98 9.78 2.13
N THR A 127 -13.27 8.50 2.37
CA THR A 127 -14.31 7.77 1.63
C THR A 127 -15.70 7.88 2.26
N ARG A 128 -15.76 7.97 3.59
CA ARG A 128 -16.99 8.04 4.39
C ARG A 128 -17.07 9.28 5.26
N GLY A 129 -15.91 9.84 5.60
CA GLY A 129 -15.80 11.02 6.44
C GLY A 129 -16.08 12.32 5.70
N SER A 130 -15.87 13.42 6.42
CA SER A 130 -16.13 14.78 5.92
C SER A 130 -14.90 15.44 5.30
N MET A 131 -13.81 14.70 5.07
CA MET A 131 -12.62 15.26 4.41
C MET A 131 -12.97 15.75 3.02
N LYS A 132 -12.47 16.94 2.68
CA LYS A 132 -12.65 17.59 1.37
C LYS A 132 -11.30 18.03 0.84
N ASP A 133 -11.27 18.42 -0.43
CA ASP A 133 -10.12 19.03 -1.10
C ASP A 133 -8.87 18.13 -1.13
N TYR A 134 -9.07 16.82 -1.15
CA TYR A 134 -8.03 15.83 -1.43
C TYR A 134 -8.00 15.51 -2.93
N LEU A 135 -6.84 15.06 -3.41
CA LEU A 135 -6.67 14.54 -4.76
C LEU A 135 -6.69 13.02 -4.71
N GLU A 136 -7.09 12.38 -5.81
CA GLU A 136 -7.08 10.93 -5.96
C GLU A 136 -6.40 10.50 -7.27
N GLY A 137 -5.96 9.24 -7.34
CA GLY A 137 -5.48 8.65 -8.59
C GLY A 137 -4.21 9.34 -9.09
N ASP A 138 -4.17 9.65 -10.38
CA ASP A 138 -2.97 10.24 -11.01
C ASP A 138 -2.71 11.67 -10.53
N ASP A 139 -3.74 12.43 -10.18
CA ASP A 139 -3.57 13.76 -9.58
C ASP A 139 -2.89 13.65 -8.20
N ALA A 140 -3.23 12.62 -7.42
CA ALA A 140 -2.57 12.34 -6.15
C ALA A 140 -1.11 11.90 -6.34
N LYS A 141 -0.83 11.02 -7.32
CA LYS A 141 0.53 10.59 -7.65
C LYS A 141 1.38 11.79 -8.06
N LYS A 142 0.84 12.65 -8.94
CA LYS A 142 1.51 13.85 -9.43
C LYS A 142 1.81 14.82 -8.29
N ALA A 143 0.82 15.11 -7.44
CA ALA A 143 1.03 16.00 -6.30
C ALA A 143 2.05 15.44 -5.31
N PHE A 144 2.02 14.13 -5.05
CA PHE A 144 3.03 13.47 -4.24
C PHE A 144 4.41 13.62 -4.86
N ASP A 145 4.57 13.41 -6.17
CA ASP A 145 5.85 13.47 -6.87
C ASP A 145 6.44 14.88 -6.90
N ASP A 146 5.60 15.89 -7.12
CA ASP A 146 5.97 17.30 -7.20
C ASP A 146 6.27 17.94 -5.82
N GLU A 147 5.79 17.35 -4.71
CA GLU A 147 6.02 17.88 -3.36
C GLU A 147 7.49 17.77 -2.91
N GLU A 148 7.99 18.74 -2.16
CA GLU A 148 9.28 18.59 -1.48
C GLU A 148 9.17 17.61 -0.29
N LYS A 149 10.00 16.58 -0.33
CA LYS A 149 9.99 15.43 0.59
C LYS A 149 11.38 15.26 1.20
N ASP A 150 11.76 16.10 2.16
CA ASP A 150 13.06 15.93 2.84
C ASP A 150 13.02 14.71 3.77
N LYS A 151 12.02 14.64 4.66
CA LYS A 151 11.89 13.57 5.65
C LYS A 151 10.45 13.10 5.75
N VAL A 152 10.26 11.78 5.69
CA VAL A 152 8.93 11.17 5.71
C VAL A 152 8.86 9.99 6.67
N TYR A 153 7.68 9.76 7.22
CA TYR A 153 7.31 8.51 7.87
C TYR A 153 6.48 7.66 6.92
N ILE A 154 6.74 6.36 6.88
CA ILE A 154 5.92 5.35 6.20
C ILE A 154 5.42 4.37 7.26
N PHE A 155 4.12 4.13 7.30
CA PHE A 155 3.49 3.17 8.21
C PHE A 155 2.26 2.52 7.55
N TRP A 156 1.79 1.43 8.14
CA TRP A 156 0.68 0.63 7.60
C TRP A 156 -0.51 0.60 8.55
N GLN A 157 -1.72 0.43 8.00
CA GLN A 157 -2.93 0.35 8.82
C GLN A 157 -2.88 -0.79 9.84
N LEU A 158 -2.41 -1.97 9.44
CA LEU A 158 -2.51 -3.19 10.25
C LEU A 158 -1.16 -3.70 10.77
N GLU A 159 -0.06 -2.97 10.54
CA GLU A 159 1.27 -3.40 10.98
C GLU A 159 1.90 -2.42 11.96
N GLU A 160 2.78 -2.97 12.79
CA GLU A 160 3.62 -2.21 13.72
C GLU A 160 4.90 -1.66 13.07
N GLN A 161 5.25 -2.16 11.88
CA GLN A 161 6.44 -1.69 11.17
C GLN A 161 6.27 -0.22 10.78
N VAL A 162 7.33 0.54 11.00
CA VAL A 162 7.46 1.94 10.61
C VAL A 162 8.79 2.15 9.92
N TYR A 163 8.83 3.09 8.97
CA TYR A 163 10.07 3.58 8.38
C TYR A 163 10.14 5.08 8.49
N TYR A 164 11.30 5.59 8.91
CA TYR A 164 11.63 7.00 8.85
C TYR A 164 12.72 7.20 7.80
N LEU A 165 12.39 7.92 6.73
CA LEU A 165 13.28 8.08 5.58
C LEU A 165 13.69 9.55 5.46
N ALA A 166 15.00 9.79 5.35
CA ALA A 166 15.52 11.03 4.79
C ALA A 166 15.65 10.82 3.27
N THR A 167 14.79 11.47 2.49
CA THR A 167 14.62 11.19 1.07
C THR A 167 15.38 12.15 0.16
N ASN A 168 15.80 13.32 0.65
CA ASN A 168 16.48 14.33 -0.17
C ASN A 168 15.69 14.68 -1.46
N ASN A 169 14.35 14.70 -1.38
CA ASN A 169 13.44 14.90 -2.50
C ASN A 169 13.53 13.84 -3.61
N LYS A 170 13.95 12.61 -3.29
CA LYS A 170 14.08 11.49 -4.25
C LYS A 170 12.99 10.45 -4.15
N LEU A 171 12.23 10.42 -3.06
CA LEU A 171 11.07 9.53 -2.99
C LEU A 171 10.01 9.96 -4.01
N SER A 172 9.40 9.01 -4.69
CA SER A 172 8.33 9.25 -5.66
C SER A 172 7.38 8.06 -5.71
N SER A 173 6.19 8.27 -6.24
CA SER A 173 5.08 7.32 -6.34
C SER A 173 5.53 6.01 -6.99
N LYS A 174 6.48 6.09 -7.92
CA LYS A 174 7.07 4.92 -8.59
C LYS A 174 7.76 3.93 -7.64
N HIS A 175 8.28 4.41 -6.52
CA HIS A 175 8.95 3.60 -5.51
C HIS A 175 7.97 2.84 -4.62
N LEU A 176 6.70 3.24 -4.63
CA LEU A 176 5.63 2.67 -3.81
C LEU A 176 4.94 1.49 -4.50
N ARG A 177 5.33 1.19 -5.75
CA ARG A 177 4.62 0.27 -6.65
C ARG A 177 4.57 -1.20 -6.19
N LEU A 178 5.41 -1.66 -5.24
CA LEU A 178 5.45 -3.08 -4.84
C LEU A 178 4.94 -3.35 -3.42
N GLU A 179 4.68 -2.30 -2.63
CA GLU A 179 3.96 -2.42 -1.36
C GLU A 179 2.43 -2.30 -1.58
N MET A 180 2.01 -2.05 -2.83
CA MET A 180 0.62 -2.04 -3.31
C MET A 180 -0.05 -3.39 -3.01
N GLY A 181 -0.86 -3.41 -1.95
CA GLY A 181 -1.48 -4.63 -1.41
C GLY A 181 -1.79 -4.52 0.07
N ARG A 182 -1.28 -3.48 0.72
CA ARG A 182 -1.63 -3.09 2.09
C ARG A 182 -2.03 -1.61 2.12
N ASP A 183 -2.72 -1.22 3.17
CA ASP A 183 -3.07 0.18 3.39
C ASP A 183 -1.86 0.93 3.96
N ILE A 184 -1.20 1.73 3.12
CA ILE A 184 0.03 2.44 3.42
C ILE A 184 -0.26 3.92 3.59
N TYR A 185 0.42 4.53 4.55
CA TYR A 185 0.41 5.96 4.80
C TYR A 185 1.83 6.49 4.76
N ILE A 186 2.00 7.59 4.04
CA ILE A 186 3.25 8.36 3.95
C ILE A 186 2.94 9.78 4.35
N VAL A 187 3.69 10.30 5.30
CA VAL A 187 3.54 11.67 5.81
C VAL A 187 4.88 12.35 5.90
N ASP A 188 4.93 13.67 5.74
CA ASP A 188 6.10 14.43 6.13
C ASP A 188 6.32 14.41 7.64
N SER A 189 7.55 14.74 8.06
CA SER A 189 7.91 14.76 9.48
C SER A 189 7.07 15.72 10.33
N ASP A 190 6.50 16.75 9.72
CA ASP A 190 5.70 17.78 10.39
C ASP A 190 4.18 17.55 10.27
N PHE A 191 3.76 16.47 9.59
CA PHE A 191 2.36 16.13 9.35
C PHE A 191 1.57 17.28 8.69
N THR A 192 2.17 17.90 7.67
CA THR A 192 1.56 18.91 6.83
C THR A 192 0.90 18.33 5.59
N TRP A 193 1.28 17.14 5.16
CA TRP A 193 0.63 16.38 4.10
C TRP A 193 0.64 14.88 4.37
N THR A 194 -0.28 14.17 3.72
CA THR A 194 -0.35 12.72 3.72
C THR A 194 -0.60 12.22 2.30
N PHE A 195 0.15 11.21 1.90
CA PHE A 195 -0.14 10.36 0.76
C PHE A 195 -0.52 8.99 1.31
N LEU A 196 -1.62 8.42 0.86
CA LEU A 196 -1.99 7.06 1.27
C LEU A 196 -2.38 6.23 0.06
N TYR A 197 -2.12 4.94 0.18
CA TYR A 197 -2.45 3.95 -0.83
C TYR A 197 -3.28 2.87 -0.15
N LYS A 198 -4.56 2.74 -0.52
CA LYS A 198 -5.44 1.70 0.04
C LYS A 198 -5.54 0.52 -0.91
N HIS A 199 -5.57 -0.68 -0.35
CA HIS A 199 -5.51 -1.93 -1.12
C HIS A 199 -6.77 -2.18 -1.98
N CYS A 200 -7.92 -1.61 -1.59
CA CYS A 200 -9.22 -2.04 -2.07
C CYS A 200 -9.64 -1.45 -3.42
N ASP A 201 -9.15 -0.26 -3.81
CA ASP A 201 -9.50 0.38 -5.08
C ASP A 201 -8.31 0.87 -5.89
N LYS A 202 -7.08 0.60 -5.39
CA LYS A 202 -5.81 0.98 -6.04
C LYS A 202 -5.69 2.47 -6.39
N ARG A 203 -6.52 3.33 -5.78
CA ARG A 203 -6.49 4.78 -6.01
C ARG A 203 -5.78 5.46 -4.85
N PRO A 204 -4.56 6.00 -5.05
CA PRO A 204 -3.90 6.76 -4.02
C PRO A 204 -4.68 8.02 -3.71
N ILE A 205 -4.57 8.49 -2.47
CA ILE A 205 -5.12 9.76 -2.01
C ILE A 205 -3.95 10.65 -1.59
N TRP A 206 -4.03 11.91 -1.98
CA TRP A 206 -3.13 12.97 -1.53
C TRP A 206 -3.92 14.05 -0.81
N TYR A 207 -3.46 14.43 0.38
CA TYR A 207 -4.05 15.53 1.13
C TYR A 207 -2.96 16.39 1.76
N LYS A 208 -3.10 17.71 1.64
CA LYS A 208 -2.19 18.69 2.24
C LYS A 208 -3.01 19.69 3.03
N ILE A 209 -2.57 19.98 4.25
CA ILE A 209 -3.22 20.98 5.09
C ILE A 209 -2.99 22.35 4.45
N ASN A 210 -4.06 22.95 3.94
CA ASN A 210 -4.01 24.31 3.42
C ASN A 210 -3.76 25.29 4.57
N ARG A 211 -2.56 25.87 4.64
CA ARG A 211 -2.19 26.92 5.61
C ARG A 211 -2.84 28.29 5.29
N GLN A 212 -3.89 28.35 4.48
CA GLN A 212 -4.64 29.59 4.27
C GLN A 212 -5.83 29.64 5.23
N GLY A 213 -5.71 30.43 6.30
CA GLY A 213 -6.87 30.80 7.12
C GLY A 213 -6.69 30.86 8.64
N ILE A 214 -5.63 31.48 9.16
CA ILE A 214 -5.71 32.16 10.48
C ILE A 214 -5.31 33.62 10.28
N HIS A 215 -6.16 34.35 9.57
CA HIS A 215 -6.28 35.80 9.72
C HIS A 215 -7.78 36.10 9.75
N ASN A 216 -8.30 36.20 10.98
CA ASN A 216 -9.15 37.29 11.47
C ASN A 216 -9.49 37.03 12.94
#